data_AF-A0A7J8MBG6-F1
#
_entry.id   AF-A0A7J8MBG6-F1
#
_cell.length_a   1.000
_cell.length_b   1.000
_cell.length_c   1.000
_cell.angle_alpha   90.00
_cell.angle_beta   90.00
_cell.angle_gamma   90.00
#
_symmetry.space_group_name_H-M   'P 1'
#
loop_
_entity.id
_entity.type
_entity.pdbx_description
1 polymer ?
#
loop_
_entity_poly.entity_id
_entity_poly.type
_entity_poly.pdbx_seq_one_letter_code
_entity_poly.pdbx_strand_id
1 'polypeptide(L)'
;MEADGSNVFADWVKNNHIEAILVVGVCTDICVLDFVCSTLSVRNRGFLAPLKDVIVYSRACATFDVPLHIATNTKGALPHPQELMHHIGLYMAKERGAKIANEVLFGALK
;
A
#
# COMPACT_ATOMS: atom_id res chain seq x y z
N MET A 1 8.36 11.09 11.61
CA MET A 1 8.37 10.83 13.06
C MET A 1 8.86 12.12 13.66
N GLU A 2 8.02 12.76 14.44
CA GLU A 2 8.35 14.05 15.02
C GLU A 2 9.43 13.89 16.08
N ALA A 3 10.00 15.00 16.54
CA ALA A 3 11.08 14.99 17.53
C ALA A 3 10.66 14.31 18.86
N ASP A 4 9.36 14.27 19.17
CA ASP A 4 8.78 13.63 20.35
C ASP A 4 8.46 12.13 20.14
N GLY A 5 8.75 11.58 18.96
CA GLY A 5 8.47 10.19 18.62
C GLY A 5 7.04 9.94 18.13
N SER A 6 6.19 10.97 18.03
CA SER A 6 4.84 10.84 17.46
C SER A 6 4.86 10.60 15.95
N ASN A 7 3.72 10.12 15.44
CA ASN A 7 3.55 9.82 14.02
C ASN A 7 2.17 10.29 13.57
N VAL A 8 2.17 11.30 12.69
CA VAL A 8 0.96 11.95 12.17
C VAL A 8 -0.07 10.97 11.63
N PHE A 9 0.36 9.90 10.93
CA PHE A 9 -0.58 8.89 10.42
C PHE A 9 -1.20 8.07 11.55
N ALA A 10 -0.40 7.62 12.52
CA ALA A 10 -0.92 6.84 13.64
C ALA A 10 -1.88 7.67 14.51
N ASP A 11 -1.56 8.93 14.73
CA ASP A 11 -2.40 9.85 15.50
C ASP A 11 -3.69 10.17 14.75
N TRP A 12 -3.62 10.37 13.43
CA TRP A 12 -4.80 10.54 12.60
C TRP A 12 -5.75 9.34 12.69
N VAL A 13 -5.24 8.11 12.61
CA VAL A 13 -6.04 6.88 12.75
C VAL A 13 -6.74 6.83 14.11
N LYS A 14 -6.00 7.08 15.20
CA LYS A 14 -6.54 7.03 16.56
C LYS A 14 -7.58 8.11 16.82
N ASN A 15 -7.24 9.37 16.50
CA ASN A 15 -8.08 10.53 16.81
C ASN A 15 -9.40 10.49 16.03
N ASN A 16 -9.39 9.94 14.81
CA ASN A 16 -10.58 9.81 13.96
C ASN A 16 -11.26 8.45 14.06
N HIS A 17 -10.82 7.57 14.97
CA HIS A 17 -11.41 6.24 15.19
C HIS A 17 -11.55 5.43 13.89
N ILE A 18 -10.52 5.47 13.05
CA ILE A 18 -10.55 4.88 11.71
C ILE A 18 -10.46 3.37 11.82
N GLU A 19 -11.51 2.66 11.41
CA GLU A 19 -11.55 1.20 11.43
C GLU A 19 -11.08 0.55 10.13
N ALA A 20 -11.14 1.27 9.02
CA ALA A 20 -10.74 0.76 7.71
C ALA A 20 -10.05 1.87 6.89
N ILE A 21 -8.99 1.50 6.18
CA ILE A 21 -8.33 2.37 5.22
C ILE A 21 -8.34 1.72 3.83
N LEU A 22 -8.62 2.54 2.83
CA LEU A 22 -8.49 2.20 1.42
C LEU A 22 -7.21 2.83 0.88
N VAL A 23 -6.31 2.02 0.35
CA VAL A 23 -4.98 2.39 -0.14
C VAL A 23 -4.97 2.33 -1.66
N VAL A 24 -4.48 3.41 -2.27
CA VAL A 24 -4.31 3.61 -3.71
C VAL A 24 -2.96 4.29 -3.96
N GLY A 25 -2.40 4.20 -5.17
CA GLY A 25 -1.21 4.97 -5.53
C GLY A 25 -0.17 4.25 -6.40
N VAL A 26 1.05 4.76 -6.38
CA VAL A 26 2.18 4.30 -7.18
C VAL A 26 3.46 4.40 -6.35
N CYS A 27 4.37 3.43 -6.35
CA CYS A 27 4.34 2.15 -7.07
C CYS A 27 3.67 1.04 -6.25
N THR A 28 2.95 0.13 -6.91
CA THR A 28 2.16 -0.94 -6.26
C THR A 28 3.04 -1.85 -5.40
N ASP A 29 4.21 -2.21 -5.90
CA ASP A 29 5.15 -3.17 -5.32
C ASP A 29 6.28 -2.53 -4.51
N ILE A 30 6.28 -1.19 -4.41
CA ILE A 30 7.26 -0.43 -3.63
C ILE A 30 6.51 0.41 -2.60
N CYS A 31 6.14 1.66 -2.92
CA CYS A 31 5.60 2.60 -1.94
C CYS A 31 4.25 2.15 -1.35
N VAL A 32 3.36 1.61 -2.19
CA VAL A 32 2.07 1.08 -1.73
C VAL A 32 2.31 -0.15 -0.85
N LEU A 33 3.17 -1.08 -1.28
CA LEU A 33 3.49 -2.29 -0.53
C LEU A 33 4.15 -1.96 0.82
N ASP A 34 5.13 -1.05 0.84
CA ASP A 34 5.82 -0.60 2.06
C ASP A 34 4.86 0.02 3.06
N PHE A 35 3.97 0.91 2.59
CA PHE A 35 2.95 1.52 3.44
C PHE A 35 2.00 0.46 4.02
N VAL A 36 1.51 -0.46 3.19
CA VAL A 36 0.61 -1.54 3.61
C VAL A 36 1.29 -2.45 4.62
N CYS A 37 2.50 -2.91 4.34
CA CYS A 37 3.26 -3.80 5.22
C CYS A 37 3.57 -3.14 6.56
N SER A 38 4.00 -1.87 6.54
CA SER A 38 4.30 -1.11 7.76
C SER A 38 3.05 -0.89 8.59
N THR A 39 1.94 -0.48 7.95
CA THR A 39 0.65 -0.28 8.63
C THR A 39 0.16 -1.57 9.27
N LEU A 40 0.17 -2.69 8.54
CA LEU A 40 -0.24 -4.00 9.06
C LEU A 40 0.66 -4.45 10.22
N SER A 41 1.98 -4.25 10.10
CA SER A 41 2.97 -4.61 11.14
C SER A 41 2.72 -3.86 12.45
N VAL A 42 2.40 -2.56 12.37
CA VAL A 42 2.12 -1.71 13.53
C VAL A 42 0.71 -1.99 14.09
N ARG A 43 -0.29 -2.20 13.23
CA ARG A 43 -1.64 -2.63 13.62
C ARG A 43 -1.61 -3.95 14.40
N ASN A 44 -0.87 -4.93 13.91
CA ASN A 44 -0.76 -6.24 14.55
C ASN A 44 -0.09 -6.17 15.93
N ARG A 45 0.64 -5.09 16.24
CA ARG A 45 1.22 -4.81 17.56
C ARG A 45 0.33 -3.94 18.45
N GLY A 46 -0.89 -3.60 18.02
CA GLY A 46 -1.85 -2.83 18.79
C GLY A 46 -1.65 -1.31 18.76
N PHE A 47 -0.66 -0.80 18.03
CA PHE A 47 -0.35 0.63 18.01
C PHE A 47 -1.27 1.47 17.12
N LEU A 48 -2.14 0.82 16.32
CA LEU A 48 -3.11 1.49 15.42
C LEU A 48 -4.57 1.17 15.76
N ALA A 49 -4.90 0.74 16.98
CA ALA A 49 -6.31 0.59 17.36
C ALA A 49 -7.08 1.91 17.14
N PRO A 50 -8.30 1.89 16.55
CA PRO A 50 -9.16 0.73 16.28
C PRO A 50 -9.06 0.14 14.85
N LEU A 51 -8.00 0.42 14.09
CA LEU A 51 -7.85 -0.03 12.71
C LEU A 51 -7.95 -1.56 12.57
N LYS A 52 -8.92 -2.02 11.78
CA LYS A 52 -9.17 -3.44 11.47
C LYS A 52 -8.69 -3.76 10.06
N ASP A 53 -9.16 -2.99 9.08
CA ASP A 53 -8.98 -3.32 7.67
C ASP A 53 -8.00 -2.38 6.96
N VAL A 54 -7.03 -2.98 6.28
CA VAL A 54 -6.18 -2.31 5.29
C VAL A 54 -6.54 -2.91 3.94
N ILE A 55 -7.13 -2.11 3.06
CA ILE A 55 -7.66 -2.56 1.77
C ILE A 55 -6.85 -1.88 0.67
N VAL A 56 -6.28 -2.64 -0.26
CA VAL A 56 -5.65 -2.10 -1.47
C VAL A 56 -6.66 -2.18 -2.61
N TYR A 57 -6.95 -1.05 -3.24
CA TYR A 57 -7.78 -1.03 -4.44
C TYR A 57 -6.91 -1.21 -5.68
N SER A 58 -6.91 -2.43 -6.22
CA SER A 58 -5.97 -2.84 -7.28
C SER A 58 -6.04 -1.96 -8.51
N ARG A 59 -7.25 -1.54 -8.93
CA ARG A 59 -7.46 -0.74 -10.14
C ARG A 59 -7.04 0.73 -10.02
N ALA A 60 -6.76 1.20 -8.81
CA ALA A 60 -6.20 2.53 -8.55
C ALA A 60 -4.76 2.46 -8.06
N CYS A 61 -4.10 1.31 -8.28
CA CYS A 61 -2.68 1.13 -8.07
C CYS A 61 -1.99 0.88 -9.41
N ALA A 62 -0.78 1.39 -9.56
CA ALA A 62 0.07 1.12 -10.73
C ALA A 62 1.53 1.02 -10.31
N THR A 63 2.38 0.52 -11.20
CA THR A 63 3.84 0.58 -11.09
C THR A 63 4.44 0.93 -12.46
N PHE A 64 5.76 0.94 -12.61
CA PHE A 64 6.42 1.34 -13.85
C PHE A 64 6.97 0.14 -14.63
N ASP A 65 7.31 0.35 -15.91
CA ASP A 65 7.95 -0.65 -16.75
C ASP A 65 9.41 -0.26 -17.03
N VAL A 66 10.35 -1.17 -16.79
CA VAL A 66 11.73 -1.07 -17.26
C VAL A 66 12.06 -2.35 -18.05
N PRO A 67 11.96 -2.30 -19.39
CA PRO A 67 12.35 -3.41 -20.24
C PRO A 67 13.82 -3.80 -20.03
N LEU A 68 14.13 -5.09 -20.24
CA LEU A 68 15.49 -5.62 -20.08
C LEU A 68 16.53 -4.81 -20.86
N HIS A 69 16.26 -4.50 -22.12
CA HIS A 69 17.20 -3.76 -22.97
C HIS A 69 17.46 -2.32 -22.46
N ILE A 70 16.48 -1.68 -21.82
CA ILE A 70 16.67 -0.36 -21.20
C ILE A 70 17.51 -0.51 -19.94
N ALA A 71 17.18 -1.49 -19.09
CA ALA A 71 17.91 -1.75 -17.85
C ALA A 71 19.40 -2.07 -18.12
N THR A 72 19.70 -2.94 -19.09
CA THR A 72 21.08 -3.31 -19.45
C THR A 72 21.92 -2.12 -19.92
N ASN A 73 21.29 -1.11 -20.54
CA ASN A 73 21.97 0.08 -21.05
C ASN A 73 21.95 1.27 -20.07
N THR A 74 21.30 1.12 -18.91
CA THR A 74 21.16 2.19 -17.92
C THR A 74 21.86 1.79 -16.62
N LYS A 75 22.94 2.49 -16.26
CA LYS A 75 23.73 2.17 -15.07
C LYS A 75 22.86 2.20 -13.80
N GLY A 76 22.77 1.08 -13.11
CA GLY A 76 22.02 0.95 -11.85
C GLY A 76 20.53 0.66 -12.00
N ALA A 77 20.00 0.58 -13.23
CA ALA A 77 18.62 0.16 -13.46
C ALA A 77 18.49 -1.37 -13.37
N LEU A 78 17.34 -1.83 -12.88
CA LEU A 78 16.95 -3.24 -12.89
C LEU A 78 15.77 -3.42 -13.85
N PRO A 79 15.70 -4.56 -14.58
CA PRO A 79 14.51 -4.91 -15.32
C PRO A 79 13.31 -4.98 -14.38
N HIS A 80 12.21 -4.36 -14.77
CA HIS A 80 11.03 -4.20 -13.93
C HIS A 80 9.78 -4.30 -14.80
N PRO A 81 9.27 -5.52 -15.08
CA PRO A 81 8.09 -5.71 -15.91
C PRO A 81 6.81 -5.26 -15.18
N GLN A 82 6.18 -4.19 -15.65
CA GLN A 82 5.09 -3.50 -14.94
C GLN A 82 3.96 -4.43 -14.47
N GLU A 83 3.37 -5.21 -15.38
CA GLU A 83 2.23 -6.08 -15.07
C GLU A 83 2.58 -7.16 -14.04
N LEU A 84 3.73 -7.80 -14.20
CA LEU A 84 4.20 -8.84 -13.28
C LEU A 84 4.48 -8.24 -11.90
N MET A 85 5.17 -7.10 -11.85
CA MET A 85 5.52 -6.46 -10.58
C MET A 85 4.28 -5.90 -9.88
N HIS A 86 3.32 -5.32 -10.61
CA HIS A 86 2.02 -4.93 -10.05
C HIS A 86 1.32 -6.13 -9.40
N HIS A 87 1.26 -7.28 -10.09
CA HIS A 87 0.66 -8.50 -9.55
C HIS A 87 1.38 -9.01 -8.30
N ILE A 88 2.72 -9.04 -8.32
CA ILE A 88 3.55 -9.45 -7.17
C ILE A 88 3.31 -8.52 -5.97
N GLY A 89 3.26 -7.21 -6.18
CA GLY A 89 2.96 -6.24 -5.12
C GLY A 89 1.62 -6.50 -4.46
N LEU A 90 0.56 -6.75 -5.24
CA LEU A 90 -0.76 -7.09 -4.71
C LEU A 90 -0.77 -8.44 -3.99
N TYR A 91 -0.08 -9.45 -4.53
CA TYR A 91 0.06 -10.77 -3.91
C TYR A 91 0.72 -10.65 -2.53
N MET A 92 1.85 -9.95 -2.44
CA MET A 92 2.60 -9.75 -1.19
C MET A 92 1.78 -8.95 -0.17
N ALA A 93 1.07 -7.90 -0.60
CA ALA A 93 0.16 -7.16 0.26
C ALA A 93 -0.92 -8.07 0.86
N LYS A 94 -1.52 -8.95 0.04
CA LYS A 94 -2.51 -9.93 0.49
C LYS A 94 -1.93 -10.93 1.48
N GLU A 95 -0.74 -11.47 1.21
CA GLU A 95 -0.04 -12.42 2.10
C GLU A 95 0.22 -11.80 3.48
N ARG A 96 0.52 -10.50 3.54
CA ARG A 96 0.70 -9.76 4.79
C ARG A 96 -0.59 -9.48 5.56
N GLY A 97 -1.75 -9.74 4.95
CA GLY A 97 -3.07 -9.59 5.57
C GLY A 97 -3.85 -8.36 5.10
N ALA A 98 -3.45 -7.71 4.01
CA ALA A 98 -4.30 -6.73 3.35
C ALA A 98 -5.46 -7.41 2.61
N LYS A 99 -6.60 -6.72 2.52
CA LYS A 99 -7.67 -7.08 1.58
C LYS A 99 -7.34 -6.47 0.22
N ILE A 100 -7.53 -7.21 -0.87
CA ILE A 100 -7.39 -6.67 -2.22
C ILE A 100 -8.77 -6.53 -2.83
N ALA A 101 -9.16 -5.30 -3.14
CA ALA A 101 -10.43 -4.99 -3.79
C ALA A 101 -10.18 -4.72 -5.28
N ASN A 102 -11.04 -5.25 -6.15
CA ASN A 102 -11.06 -4.97 -7.58
C ASN A 102 -12.15 -3.94 -7.96
N GLU A 103 -13.00 -3.55 -7.02
CA GLU A 103 -14.08 -2.59 -7.20
C GLU A 103 -14.34 -1.82 -5.89
N VAL A 104 -14.73 -0.55 -6.03
CA VAL A 104 -15.17 0.30 -4.92
C VAL A 104 -16.49 0.96 -5.34
N LEU A 105 -17.56 0.65 -4.60
CA LEU A 105 -18.89 1.22 -4.84
C LEU A 105 -19.16 2.29 -3.80
N PHE A 106 -19.50 3.49 -4.27
CA PHE A 106 -20.02 4.55 -3.40
C PHE A 106 -21.53 4.38 -3.32
N GLY A 107 -22.06 4.29 -2.10
CA GLY A 107 -23.50 4.39 -1.91
C GLY A 107 -24.02 5.73 -2.42
N ALA A 108 -25.29 5.79 -2.82
CA ALA A 108 -25.93 7.07 -3.11
C ALA A 108 -25.78 8.00 -1.89
N LEU A 109 -25.34 9.25 -2.12
CA LEU A 109 -25.39 10.30 -1.11
C LEU A 109 -26.85 10.41 -0.65
N LYS A 110 -27.10 10.09 0.62
CA LYS A 110 -28.38 10.39 1.27
C LYS A 110 -28.48 11.88 1.57
#